data_AF-A0A2N2MAG0-F1
#
_entry.id   AF-A0A2N2MAG0-F1
#
_cell.length_a   1.000
_cell.length_b   1.000
_cell.length_c   1.000
_cell.angle_alpha   90.00
_cell.angle_beta   90.00
_cell.angle_gamma   90.00
#
_symmetry.space_group_name_H-M   'P 1'
#
loop_
_entity.id
_entity.type
_entity.pdbx_description
1 polymer ?
#
loop_
_entity_poly.entity_id
_entity_poly.type
_entity_poly.pdbx_seq_one_letter_code
_entity_poly.pdbx_strand_id
1 'polypeptide(L)'
;MTLRLLLDLDDTLLNSNIESLIPVYFQKLTGSLAGQFPQERLLTELVRGTRTMYSSADPLKTLEQVFSDIFYPPLGTTREALAAQIDNFYDNIFPELQPLTSPRADALAFVEWAFSRGFDVSVATDPLFPRKAILHRLRWADMAPEHTPFSLISDFETFHFAKISKSYYPEFLLNLGWNAEPVLMIGDSLERDIFPAQKAGLPVFWLRTPEQVTPEADSIPQGTFEDLRRWIEEADCSTLVPNFANPEALLVALPASLAVLHSLTLRTPAAQWTVRPAPGEWALTEILCHLRDVEREVNLPRFQAALKDENAFIAGQDTDPWAEQRDYIHQDGLQAFQDYAAARLQLISLLKTLRPEQWDRKVRHTIFGPTTLHELASFMLEHDQSHVRQALATIKRL
;
A
#
# COMPACT_ATOMS: atom_id res chain seq x y z
N MET A 1 12.92 18.32 -7.75
CA MET A 1 11.86 17.34 -7.45
C MET A 1 12.33 16.01 -7.98
N THR A 2 12.26 14.96 -7.18
CA THR A 2 12.68 13.62 -7.57
C THR A 2 11.47 12.87 -8.10
N LEU A 3 11.56 12.32 -9.32
CA LEU A 3 10.53 11.41 -9.85
C LEU A 3 10.64 10.07 -9.12
N ARG A 4 9.50 9.53 -8.69
CA ARG A 4 9.40 8.21 -8.11
C ARG A 4 8.91 7.19 -9.14
N LEU A 5 9.63 6.10 -9.31
CA LEU A 5 9.30 5.01 -10.21
C LEU A 5 8.84 3.81 -9.39
N LEU A 6 7.58 3.41 -9.58
CA LEU A 6 7.02 2.18 -9.01
C LEU A 6 7.07 1.11 -10.10
N LEU A 7 8.01 0.17 -9.98
CA LEU A 7 8.23 -0.88 -10.95
C LEU A 7 7.58 -2.17 -10.47
N ASP A 8 6.73 -2.78 -11.30
CA ASP A 8 6.35 -4.17 -11.11
C ASP A 8 7.58 -5.10 -11.20
N LEU A 9 7.48 -6.33 -10.70
CA LEU A 9 8.57 -7.31 -10.71
C LEU A 9 8.43 -8.34 -11.82
N ASP A 10 7.35 -9.11 -11.81
CA ASP A 10 7.20 -10.31 -12.61
C ASP A 10 6.83 -9.96 -14.05
N ASP A 11 7.62 -10.42 -15.01
CA ASP A 11 7.58 -10.06 -16.43
C ASP A 11 7.84 -8.55 -16.72
N THR A 12 8.18 -7.77 -15.69
CA THR A 12 8.64 -6.38 -15.77
C THR A 12 10.16 -6.26 -15.54
N LEU A 13 10.64 -6.61 -14.34
CA LEU A 13 12.07 -6.61 -13.97
C LEU A 13 12.73 -7.98 -14.17
N LEU A 14 11.94 -9.06 -14.11
CA LEU A 14 12.37 -10.44 -14.26
C LEU A 14 11.45 -11.14 -15.25
N ASN A 15 11.96 -11.94 -16.20
CA ASN A 15 11.09 -12.84 -16.95
C ASN A 15 10.72 -13.99 -16.02
N SER A 16 9.55 -13.93 -15.40
CA SER A 16 9.15 -14.84 -14.34
C SER A 16 8.32 -16.00 -14.87
N ASN A 17 7.58 -15.82 -15.98
CA ASN A 17 6.62 -16.80 -16.50
C ASN A 17 5.78 -17.37 -15.36
N ILE A 18 5.04 -16.49 -14.67
CA ILE A 18 4.35 -16.79 -13.41
C ILE A 18 3.40 -17.99 -13.54
N GLU A 19 2.78 -18.17 -14.71
CA GLU A 19 1.91 -19.32 -15.01
C GLU A 19 2.64 -20.67 -14.90
N SER A 20 3.93 -20.70 -15.22
CA SER A 20 4.79 -21.90 -15.11
C SER A 20 5.48 -21.99 -13.74
N LEU A 21 5.83 -20.86 -13.13
CA LEU A 21 6.54 -20.81 -11.84
C LEU A 21 5.65 -21.27 -10.67
N ILE A 22 4.41 -20.77 -10.60
CA ILE A 22 3.52 -20.99 -9.45
C ILE A 22 3.22 -22.48 -9.20
N PRO A 23 2.86 -23.29 -10.21
CA PRO A 23 2.62 -24.72 -9.99
C PRO A 23 3.83 -25.45 -9.41
N VAL A 24 5.04 -25.18 -9.92
CA VAL A 24 6.27 -25.82 -9.45
C VAL A 24 6.62 -25.35 -8.04
N TYR A 25 6.46 -24.06 -7.76
CA TYR A 25 6.62 -23.48 -6.43
C TYR A 25 5.71 -24.16 -5.41
N PHE A 26 4.40 -24.24 -5.69
CA PHE A 26 3.44 -24.87 -4.78
C PHE A 26 3.73 -26.35 -4.59
N GLN A 27 4.11 -27.06 -5.65
CA GLN A 27 4.51 -28.46 -5.54
C GLN A 27 5.73 -28.66 -4.63
N LYS A 28 6.78 -27.83 -4.78
CA LYS A 28 7.98 -27.92 -3.94
C LYS A 28 7.68 -27.54 -2.49
N LEU A 29 6.90 -26.48 -2.25
CA LEU A 29 6.54 -26.03 -0.90
C LEU A 29 5.74 -27.11 -0.17
N THR A 30 4.67 -27.61 -0.81
CA THR A 30 3.84 -28.68 -0.22
C THR A 30 4.63 -29.98 -0.04
N GLY A 31 5.53 -30.31 -0.96
CA GLY A 31 6.44 -31.46 -0.84
C GLY A 31 7.39 -31.35 0.37
N SER A 32 7.90 -30.15 0.66
CA SER A 32 8.77 -29.90 1.83
C SER A 32 8.07 -30.11 3.18
N LEU A 33 6.74 -30.05 3.19
CA LEU A 33 5.88 -30.23 4.36
C LEU A 33 5.13 -31.59 4.38
N ALA A 34 5.32 -32.43 3.36
CA ALA A 34 4.55 -33.66 3.17
C ALA A 34 4.77 -34.72 4.28
N GLY A 35 5.88 -34.64 5.02
CA GLY A 35 6.12 -35.51 6.18
C GLY A 35 5.21 -35.22 7.38
N GLN A 36 4.52 -34.07 7.40
CA GLN A 36 3.67 -33.63 8.51
C GLN A 36 2.19 -33.56 8.11
N PHE A 37 1.88 -33.29 6.84
CA PHE A 37 0.51 -33.13 6.36
C PHE A 37 0.31 -33.77 4.98
N PRO A 38 -0.90 -34.25 4.66
CA PRO A 38 -1.22 -34.69 3.30
C PRO A 38 -1.03 -33.58 2.27
N GLN A 39 -0.30 -33.86 1.18
CA GLN A 39 0.06 -32.86 0.18
C GLN A 39 -1.16 -32.21 -0.48
N GLU A 40 -2.22 -32.97 -0.77
CA GLU A 40 -3.48 -32.46 -1.34
C GLU A 40 -4.14 -31.44 -0.41
N ARG A 41 -4.14 -31.71 0.90
CA ARG A 41 -4.68 -30.78 1.91
C ARG A 41 -3.84 -29.51 1.98
N LEU A 42 -2.51 -29.62 1.99
CA LEU A 42 -1.61 -28.46 1.98
C LEU A 42 -1.84 -27.58 0.75
N LEU A 43 -1.94 -28.19 -0.44
CA LEU A 43 -2.19 -27.45 -1.67
C LEU A 43 -3.55 -26.74 -1.65
N THR A 44 -4.58 -27.43 -1.17
CA THR A 44 -5.93 -26.87 -1.05
C THR A 44 -5.95 -25.64 -0.16
N GLU A 45 -5.34 -25.72 1.03
CA GLU A 45 -5.32 -24.59 1.97
C GLU A 45 -4.38 -23.47 1.51
N LEU A 46 -3.27 -23.80 0.83
CA LEU A 46 -2.35 -22.82 0.24
C LEU A 46 -3.06 -21.98 -0.84
N VAL A 47 -3.75 -22.62 -1.77
CA VAL A 47 -4.54 -21.95 -2.82
C VAL A 47 -5.66 -21.13 -2.20
N ARG A 48 -6.36 -21.67 -1.19
CA ARG A 48 -7.42 -20.96 -0.48
C ARG A 48 -6.90 -19.71 0.22
N GLY A 49 -5.81 -19.81 0.98
CA GLY A 49 -5.17 -18.68 1.65
C GLY A 49 -4.73 -17.60 0.67
N THR A 50 -4.09 -17.99 -0.44
CA THR A 50 -3.67 -17.08 -1.49
C THR A 50 -4.85 -16.35 -2.14
N ARG A 51 -5.95 -17.07 -2.42
CA ARG A 51 -7.17 -16.46 -2.95
C ARG A 51 -7.79 -15.47 -1.96
N THR A 52 -7.79 -15.79 -0.66
CA THR A 52 -8.30 -14.90 0.37
C THR A 52 -7.46 -13.62 0.45
N MET A 53 -6.13 -13.72 0.42
CA MET A 53 -5.23 -12.56 0.33
C MET A 53 -5.60 -11.67 -0.87
N TYR A 54 -5.72 -12.26 -2.06
CA TYR A 54 -6.02 -11.53 -3.30
C TYR A 54 -7.32 -10.73 -3.23
N SER A 55 -8.33 -11.24 -2.51
CA SER A 55 -9.63 -10.59 -2.33
C SER A 55 -9.75 -9.71 -1.08
N SER A 56 -8.70 -9.61 -0.27
CA SER A 56 -8.77 -8.90 1.01
C SER A 56 -8.98 -7.40 0.81
N ALA A 57 -9.81 -6.82 1.67
CA ALA A 57 -10.03 -5.38 1.78
C ALA A 57 -9.95 -4.90 3.23
N ASP A 58 -9.34 -5.69 4.12
CA ASP A 58 -9.21 -5.39 5.54
C ASP A 58 -7.93 -4.56 5.80
N PRO A 59 -8.02 -3.26 6.14
CA PRO A 59 -6.86 -2.44 6.45
C PRO A 59 -6.21 -2.76 7.81
N LEU A 60 -6.80 -3.66 8.61
CA LEU A 60 -6.32 -4.01 9.95
C LEU A 60 -5.67 -5.39 10.00
N LYS A 61 -5.45 -6.02 8.84
CA LYS A 61 -4.69 -7.25 8.70
C LYS A 61 -3.76 -7.18 7.52
N THR A 62 -2.48 -7.41 7.77
CA THR A 62 -1.52 -7.67 6.69
C THR A 62 -1.94 -8.90 5.91
N LEU A 63 -1.51 -9.01 4.66
CA LEU A 63 -1.83 -10.17 3.83
C LEU A 63 -1.24 -11.47 4.43
N GLU A 64 -0.12 -11.40 5.13
CA GLU A 64 0.41 -12.52 5.92
C GLU A 64 -0.56 -12.96 7.02
N GLN A 65 -1.16 -12.02 7.77
CA GLN A 65 -2.17 -12.33 8.79
C GLN A 65 -3.42 -12.94 8.15
N VAL A 66 -3.88 -12.38 7.03
CA VAL A 66 -5.02 -12.93 6.25
C VAL A 66 -4.72 -14.35 5.78
N PHE A 67 -3.53 -14.61 5.26
CA PHE A 67 -3.10 -15.95 4.87
C PHE A 67 -3.05 -16.89 6.07
N SER A 68 -2.44 -16.45 7.17
CA SER A 68 -2.23 -17.24 8.37
C SER A 68 -3.55 -17.70 9.00
N ASP A 69 -4.54 -16.82 9.06
CA ASP A 69 -5.89 -17.11 9.58
C ASP A 69 -6.63 -18.19 8.77
N ILE A 70 -6.21 -18.42 7.52
CA ILE A 70 -6.83 -19.39 6.62
C ILE A 70 -6.02 -20.68 6.53
N PHE A 71 -4.69 -20.57 6.42
CA PHE A 71 -3.81 -21.67 6.08
C PHE A 71 -3.53 -22.61 7.27
N TYR A 72 -3.20 -22.07 8.45
CA TYR A 72 -2.73 -22.88 9.57
C TYR A 72 -3.85 -23.59 10.37
N PRO A 73 -5.00 -22.96 10.69
CA PRO A 73 -6.05 -23.59 11.49
C PRO A 73 -6.58 -24.93 10.95
N PRO A 74 -6.90 -25.09 9.64
CA PRO A 74 -7.36 -26.37 9.12
C PRO A 74 -6.26 -27.44 9.14
N LEU A 75 -4.98 -27.07 9.23
CA LEU A 75 -3.89 -28.03 9.37
C LEU A 75 -3.66 -28.43 10.84
N GLY A 76 -4.32 -27.78 11.80
CA GLY A 76 -4.14 -28.02 13.23
C GLY A 76 -2.76 -27.60 13.74
N THR A 77 -2.17 -26.56 13.13
CA THR A 77 -0.84 -26.05 13.46
C THR A 77 -0.85 -24.52 13.57
N THR A 78 0.30 -23.91 13.84
CA THR A 78 0.48 -22.45 13.85
C THR A 78 1.63 -22.04 12.94
N ARG A 79 1.74 -20.74 12.65
CA ARG A 79 2.86 -20.16 11.91
C ARG A 79 4.19 -20.44 12.60
N GLU A 80 4.23 -20.25 13.92
CA GLU A 80 5.42 -20.42 14.74
C GLU A 80 5.91 -21.87 14.72
N ALA A 81 4.98 -22.84 14.71
CA ALA A 81 5.31 -24.26 14.66
C ALA A 81 5.89 -24.71 13.30
N LEU A 82 5.58 -23.99 12.21
CA LEU A 82 6.11 -24.28 10.87
C LEU A 82 7.22 -23.32 10.43
N ALA A 83 7.53 -22.29 11.21
CA ALA A 83 8.44 -21.21 10.84
C ALA A 83 9.79 -21.73 10.35
N ALA A 84 10.43 -22.65 11.10
CA ALA A 84 11.74 -23.20 10.72
C ALA A 84 11.70 -23.99 9.41
N GLN A 85 10.64 -24.77 9.15
CA GLN A 85 10.49 -25.52 7.90
C GLN A 85 10.23 -24.57 6.72
N ILE A 86 9.40 -23.55 6.91
CA ILE A 86 9.10 -22.53 5.89
C ILE A 86 10.35 -21.71 5.59
N ASP A 87 11.12 -21.31 6.60
CA ASP A 87 12.39 -20.61 6.43
C ASP A 87 13.39 -21.46 5.65
N ASN A 88 13.58 -22.73 6.04
CA ASN A 88 14.44 -23.65 5.30
C ASN A 88 13.98 -23.83 3.85
N PHE A 89 12.68 -23.86 3.58
CA PHE A 89 12.17 -23.92 2.23
C PHE A 89 12.61 -22.70 1.42
N TYR A 90 12.42 -21.48 1.93
CA TYR A 90 12.80 -20.28 1.18
C TYR A 90 14.32 -20.09 1.08
N ASP A 91 15.08 -20.51 2.08
CA ASP A 91 16.53 -20.32 2.08
C ASP A 91 17.26 -21.37 1.21
N ASN A 92 16.73 -22.60 1.13
CA ASN A 92 17.45 -23.72 0.51
C ASN A 92 16.74 -24.40 -0.68
N ILE A 93 15.40 -24.36 -0.75
CA ILE A 93 14.62 -25.09 -1.78
C ILE A 93 14.07 -24.13 -2.85
N PHE A 94 13.52 -22.98 -2.43
CA PHE A 94 13.01 -21.96 -3.34
C PHE A 94 14.05 -21.44 -4.35
N PRO A 95 15.36 -21.29 -4.00
CA PRO A 95 16.39 -20.92 -4.97
C PRO A 95 16.50 -21.86 -6.18
N GLU A 96 16.12 -23.13 -6.05
CA GLU A 96 16.12 -24.10 -7.16
C GLU A 96 15.11 -23.76 -8.27
N LEU A 97 14.20 -22.80 -8.04
CA LEU A 97 13.26 -22.32 -9.04
C LEU A 97 13.88 -21.31 -10.02
N GLN A 98 15.06 -20.76 -9.72
CA GLN A 98 15.74 -19.77 -10.56
C GLN A 98 15.78 -20.14 -12.06
N PRO A 99 16.07 -21.40 -12.47
CA PRO A 99 16.14 -21.77 -13.89
C PRO A 99 14.82 -21.65 -14.67
N LEU A 100 13.68 -21.48 -13.98
CA LEU A 100 12.38 -21.22 -14.62
C LEU A 100 12.19 -19.74 -14.99
N THR A 101 13.12 -18.89 -14.56
CA THR A 101 13.12 -17.44 -14.79
C THR A 101 14.33 -17.04 -15.61
N SER A 102 14.34 -15.82 -16.14
CA SER A 102 15.55 -15.25 -16.74
C SER A 102 15.67 -13.75 -16.48
N PRO A 103 16.89 -13.25 -16.26
CA PRO A 103 17.11 -11.83 -16.04
C PRO A 103 16.75 -11.00 -17.28
N ARG A 104 16.44 -9.73 -17.06
CA ARG A 104 16.12 -8.75 -18.10
C ARG A 104 17.20 -7.66 -18.14
N ALA A 105 18.14 -7.80 -19.07
CA ALA A 105 19.24 -6.84 -19.20
C ALA A 105 18.78 -5.41 -19.53
N ASP A 106 17.68 -5.28 -20.28
CA ASP A 106 17.01 -4.01 -20.57
C ASP A 106 16.42 -3.36 -19.30
N ALA A 107 15.80 -4.15 -18.42
CA ALA A 107 15.28 -3.69 -17.15
C ALA A 107 16.41 -3.23 -16.20
N LEU A 108 17.50 -4.00 -16.09
CA LEU A 108 18.67 -3.62 -15.29
C LEU A 108 19.27 -2.30 -15.76
N ALA A 109 19.50 -2.16 -17.07
CA ALA A 109 20.04 -0.94 -17.65
C ALA A 109 19.13 0.27 -17.39
N PHE A 110 17.80 0.09 -17.42
CA PHE A 110 16.85 1.15 -17.08
C PHE A 110 16.90 1.54 -15.60
N VAL A 111 16.95 0.57 -14.69
CA VAL A 111 17.03 0.83 -13.23
C VAL A 111 18.33 1.55 -12.87
N GLU A 112 19.47 1.10 -13.40
CA GLU A 112 20.75 1.79 -13.22
C GLU A 112 20.72 3.21 -13.77
N TRP A 113 20.13 3.41 -14.96
CA TRP A 113 19.92 4.73 -15.52
C TRP A 113 19.06 5.60 -14.59
N ALA A 114 17.92 5.09 -14.09
CA ALA A 114 17.02 5.83 -13.21
C ALA A 114 17.75 6.31 -11.93
N PHE A 115 18.54 5.44 -11.31
CA PHE A 115 19.38 5.83 -10.16
C PHE A 115 20.43 6.89 -10.54
N SER A 116 21.05 6.79 -11.72
CA SER A 116 22.00 7.81 -12.21
C SER A 116 21.35 9.19 -12.44
N ARG A 117 20.03 9.24 -12.62
CA ARG A 117 19.24 10.47 -12.71
C ARG A 117 18.80 11.01 -11.33
N GLY A 118 19.10 10.28 -10.26
CA GLY A 118 18.67 10.59 -8.91
C GLY A 118 17.18 10.32 -8.68
N PHE A 119 16.56 9.47 -9.48
CA PHE A 119 15.17 9.03 -9.29
C PHE A 119 15.07 8.10 -8.08
N ASP A 120 13.90 8.15 -7.44
CA ASP A 120 13.53 7.24 -6.37
C ASP A 120 12.89 6.00 -6.99
N VAL A 121 13.49 4.81 -6.80
CA VAL A 121 13.01 3.57 -7.44
C VAL A 121 12.50 2.62 -6.37
N SER A 122 11.32 2.05 -6.59
CA SER A 122 10.67 1.10 -5.69
C SER A 122 10.10 -0.08 -6.48
N VAL A 123 9.98 -1.23 -5.82
CA VAL A 123 9.39 -2.45 -6.38
C VAL A 123 7.97 -2.57 -5.88
N ALA A 124 7.03 -2.17 -6.72
CA ALA A 124 5.61 -2.33 -6.50
C ALA A 124 5.17 -3.65 -7.15
N THR A 125 5.46 -4.79 -6.52
CA THR A 125 5.02 -6.14 -6.95
C THR A 125 3.74 -6.54 -6.20
N ASP A 126 2.91 -7.43 -6.76
CA ASP A 126 1.74 -7.94 -6.02
C ASP A 126 2.20 -8.62 -4.70
N PRO A 127 1.80 -8.10 -3.52
CA PRO A 127 2.29 -8.59 -2.22
C PRO A 127 1.61 -9.90 -1.80
N LEU A 128 1.65 -10.93 -2.66
CA LEU A 128 1.14 -12.28 -2.40
C LEU A 128 2.23 -13.27 -2.00
N PHE A 129 3.49 -12.85 -2.12
CA PHE A 129 4.65 -13.64 -1.74
C PHE A 129 5.26 -13.11 -0.43
N PRO A 130 5.87 -13.99 0.36
CA PRO A 130 6.75 -13.56 1.43
C PRO A 130 7.92 -12.77 0.89
N ARG A 131 8.42 -11.85 1.70
CA ARG A 131 9.58 -11.01 1.44
C ARG A 131 10.75 -11.83 0.93
N LYS A 132 11.08 -12.95 1.58
CA LYS A 132 12.19 -13.83 1.17
C LYS A 132 12.08 -14.25 -0.31
N ALA A 133 10.89 -14.65 -0.76
CA ALA A 133 10.67 -15.04 -2.15
C ALA A 133 10.80 -13.87 -3.13
N ILE A 134 10.40 -12.65 -2.73
CA ILE A 134 10.61 -11.43 -3.53
C ILE A 134 12.10 -11.10 -3.62
N LEU A 135 12.84 -11.17 -2.52
CA LEU A 135 14.29 -10.87 -2.52
C LEU A 135 15.07 -11.87 -3.39
N HIS A 136 14.70 -13.15 -3.37
CA HIS A 136 15.29 -14.13 -4.29
C HIS A 136 15.05 -13.77 -5.76
N ARG A 137 13.81 -13.40 -6.12
CA ARG A 137 13.48 -12.99 -7.49
C ARG A 137 14.21 -11.72 -7.92
N LEU A 138 14.39 -10.75 -7.03
CA LEU A 138 15.22 -9.57 -7.33
C LEU A 138 16.69 -9.94 -7.56
N ARG A 139 17.25 -10.90 -6.82
CA ARG A 139 18.60 -11.44 -7.10
C ARG A 139 18.64 -12.18 -8.44
N TRP A 140 17.58 -12.92 -8.81
CA TRP A 140 17.50 -13.58 -10.13
C TRP A 140 17.37 -12.59 -11.29
N ALA A 141 16.91 -11.37 -11.01
CA ALA A 141 16.83 -10.25 -11.94
C ALA A 141 18.14 -9.46 -12.06
N ASP A 142 19.22 -9.92 -11.42
CA ASP A 142 20.49 -9.18 -11.26
C ASP A 142 20.36 -7.84 -10.50
N MET A 143 19.30 -7.69 -9.70
CA MET A 143 18.99 -6.48 -8.90
C MET A 143 18.97 -6.80 -7.40
N ALA A 144 20.05 -7.41 -6.91
CA ALA A 144 20.19 -7.80 -5.51
C ALA A 144 19.95 -6.59 -4.56
N PRO A 145 18.95 -6.66 -3.63
CA PRO A 145 18.63 -5.55 -2.73
C PRO A 145 19.80 -5.11 -1.82
N GLU A 146 20.80 -5.97 -1.64
CA GLU A 146 22.04 -5.66 -0.91
C GLU A 146 22.88 -4.59 -1.62
N HIS A 147 22.69 -4.40 -2.94
CA HIS A 147 23.46 -3.50 -3.78
C HIS A 147 22.58 -2.54 -4.59
N THR A 148 21.28 -2.79 -4.65
CA THR A 148 20.30 -1.97 -5.37
C THR A 148 19.39 -1.25 -4.36
N PRO A 149 19.51 0.08 -4.20
CA PRO A 149 18.89 0.82 -3.10
C PRO A 149 17.41 1.15 -3.39
N PHE A 150 16.57 0.13 -3.52
CA PHE A 150 15.12 0.32 -3.64
C PHE A 150 14.55 0.94 -2.35
N SER A 151 13.73 1.98 -2.48
CA SER A 151 13.16 2.66 -1.31
C SER A 151 12.04 1.88 -0.62
N LEU A 152 11.26 1.13 -1.40
CA LEU A 152 10.23 0.23 -0.88
C LEU A 152 10.06 -0.98 -1.80
N ILE A 153 9.80 -2.13 -1.20
CA ILE A 153 9.48 -3.39 -1.87
C ILE A 153 8.23 -3.93 -1.17
N SER A 154 7.12 -4.08 -1.90
CA SER A 154 5.89 -4.61 -1.32
C SER A 154 5.93 -6.13 -1.16
N ASP A 155 5.55 -6.61 0.01
CA ASP A 155 5.49 -8.03 0.39
C ASP A 155 4.28 -8.31 1.30
N PHE A 156 3.91 -9.58 1.45
CA PHE A 156 2.70 -9.93 2.20
C PHE A 156 2.80 -9.61 3.70
N GLU A 157 4.02 -9.46 4.24
CA GLU A 157 4.28 -9.30 5.68
C GLU A 157 3.99 -7.86 6.09
N THR A 158 4.09 -6.96 5.13
CA THR A 158 4.10 -5.53 5.37
C THR A 158 2.92 -4.78 4.75
N PHE A 159 2.27 -5.37 3.75
CA PHE A 159 1.13 -4.77 3.04
C PHE A 159 -0.20 -5.44 3.40
N HIS A 160 -1.29 -4.68 3.26
CA HIS A 160 -2.66 -5.11 3.57
C HIS A 160 -3.49 -5.40 2.32
N PHE A 161 -3.08 -4.82 1.19
CA PHE A 161 -3.82 -4.87 -0.06
C PHE A 161 -2.98 -5.48 -1.18
N ALA A 162 -3.57 -6.43 -1.92
CA ALA A 162 -3.02 -6.88 -3.20
C ALA A 162 -3.22 -5.79 -4.28
N LYS A 163 -2.45 -5.81 -5.37
CA LYS A 163 -2.53 -4.78 -6.44
C LYS A 163 -3.93 -4.58 -7.03
N ILE A 164 -4.71 -5.65 -7.07
CA ILE A 164 -6.10 -5.62 -7.55
C ILE A 164 -6.99 -4.73 -6.68
N SER A 165 -6.67 -4.60 -5.39
CA SER A 165 -7.27 -3.62 -4.51
C SER A 165 -6.62 -2.26 -4.78
N LYS A 166 -7.42 -1.31 -5.25
CA LYS A 166 -6.98 0.06 -5.52
C LYS A 166 -6.36 0.75 -4.31
N SER A 167 -6.67 0.30 -3.08
CA SER A 167 -6.04 0.79 -1.84
C SER A 167 -4.56 0.44 -1.70
N TYR A 168 -4.04 -0.50 -2.49
CA TYR A 168 -2.62 -0.82 -2.55
C TYR A 168 -1.75 0.39 -2.91
N TYR A 169 -2.14 1.18 -3.92
CA TYR A 169 -1.32 2.28 -4.38
C TYR A 169 -1.22 3.43 -3.35
N PRO A 170 -2.32 3.89 -2.74
CA PRO A 170 -2.23 4.81 -1.60
C PRO A 170 -1.44 4.24 -0.42
N GLU A 171 -1.58 2.94 -0.10
CA GLU A 171 -0.79 2.30 0.96
C GLU A 171 0.71 2.36 0.64
N PHE A 172 1.08 2.05 -0.60
CA PHE A 172 2.47 2.10 -1.07
C PHE A 172 3.05 3.51 -0.96
N LEU A 173 2.30 4.51 -1.44
CA LEU A 173 2.70 5.91 -1.39
C LEU A 173 2.81 6.42 0.06
N LEU A 174 1.85 6.11 0.92
CA LEU A 174 1.88 6.51 2.32
C LEU A 174 3.07 5.90 3.07
N ASN A 175 3.44 4.64 2.80
CA ASN A 175 4.66 4.04 3.36
C ASN A 175 5.94 4.79 2.97
N LEU A 176 5.95 5.45 1.81
CA LEU A 176 7.05 6.31 1.35
C LEU A 176 6.99 7.74 1.91
N GLY A 177 5.99 8.04 2.77
CA GLY A 177 5.79 9.37 3.32
C GLY A 177 5.30 10.38 2.28
N TRP A 178 4.50 9.93 1.31
CA TRP A 178 4.07 10.68 0.13
C TRP A 178 3.67 12.13 0.40
N ASN A 179 4.24 13.04 -0.41
CA ASN A 179 4.14 14.49 -0.31
C ASN A 179 3.81 15.14 -1.67
N ALA A 180 2.82 14.58 -2.39
CA ALA A 180 2.43 15.04 -3.74
C ALA A 180 3.58 15.11 -4.76
N GLU A 181 4.63 14.29 -4.56
CA GLU A 181 5.75 14.20 -5.50
C GLU A 181 5.33 13.46 -6.78
N PRO A 182 5.98 13.76 -7.92
CA PRO A 182 5.80 13.00 -9.13
C PRO A 182 6.03 11.50 -8.94
N VAL A 183 5.10 10.69 -9.44
CA VAL A 183 5.19 9.24 -9.43
C VAL A 183 4.71 8.65 -10.75
N LEU A 184 5.33 7.54 -11.15
CA LEU A 184 4.94 6.77 -12.32
C LEU A 184 4.89 5.29 -11.95
N MET A 185 3.73 4.65 -12.16
CA MET A 185 3.60 3.19 -12.08
C MET A 185 3.94 2.57 -13.45
N ILE A 186 4.85 1.60 -13.45
CA ILE A 186 5.33 0.91 -14.64
C ILE A 186 5.16 -0.59 -14.44
N GLY A 187 4.53 -1.26 -15.40
CA GLY A 187 4.36 -2.71 -15.39
C GLY A 187 3.98 -3.27 -16.76
N ASP A 188 4.02 -4.59 -16.87
CA ASP A 188 3.74 -5.32 -18.11
C ASP A 188 2.24 -5.57 -18.33
N SER A 189 1.46 -5.55 -17.26
CA SER A 189 0.08 -6.02 -17.27
C SER A 189 -0.92 -4.88 -17.20
N LEU A 190 -1.75 -4.77 -18.24
CA LEU A 190 -2.88 -3.83 -18.24
C LEU A 190 -3.83 -4.08 -17.06
N GLU A 191 -4.16 -5.35 -16.80
CA GLU A 191 -5.15 -5.72 -15.79
C GLU A 191 -4.62 -5.68 -14.36
N ARG A 192 -3.32 -5.97 -14.15
CA ARG A 192 -2.73 -6.04 -12.80
C ARG A 192 -2.04 -4.75 -12.39
N ASP A 193 -1.42 -4.03 -13.32
CA ASP A 193 -0.60 -2.85 -13.02
C ASP A 193 -1.29 -1.56 -13.47
N ILE A 194 -1.67 -1.48 -14.74
CA ILE A 194 -2.01 -0.21 -15.38
C ILE A 194 -3.42 0.26 -15.00
N PHE A 195 -4.45 -0.55 -15.28
CA PHE A 195 -5.83 -0.16 -15.00
C PHE A 195 -6.11 0.04 -13.50
N PRO A 196 -5.61 -0.81 -12.58
CA PRO A 196 -5.79 -0.57 -11.14
C PRO A 196 -5.09 0.72 -10.67
N ALA A 197 -3.85 0.98 -11.11
CA ALA A 197 -3.11 2.20 -10.75
C ALA A 197 -3.78 3.47 -11.29
N GLN A 198 -4.21 3.45 -12.56
CA GLN A 198 -4.90 4.59 -13.19
C GLN A 198 -6.22 4.89 -12.48
N LYS A 199 -7.00 3.86 -12.11
CA LYS A 199 -8.23 4.03 -11.30
C LYS A 199 -7.94 4.53 -9.88
N ALA A 200 -6.78 4.20 -9.32
CA ALA A 200 -6.29 4.77 -8.07
C ALA A 200 -5.73 6.19 -8.22
N GLY A 201 -5.74 6.77 -9.43
CA GLY A 201 -5.33 8.14 -9.70
C GLY A 201 -3.83 8.32 -10.00
N LEU A 202 -3.07 7.24 -10.21
CA LEU A 202 -1.64 7.33 -10.52
C LEU A 202 -1.42 7.52 -12.03
N PRO A 203 -0.40 8.31 -12.42
CA PRO A 203 0.18 8.24 -13.76
C PRO A 203 0.80 6.85 -14.00
N VAL A 204 0.65 6.37 -15.22
CA VAL A 204 1.04 5.01 -15.62
C VAL A 204 1.84 5.00 -16.91
N PHE A 205 2.71 4.00 -17.05
CA PHE A 205 3.34 3.64 -18.32
C PHE A 205 3.26 2.12 -18.52
N TRP A 206 2.70 1.69 -19.64
CA TRP A 206 2.55 0.27 -19.95
C TRP A 206 3.77 -0.25 -20.72
N LEU A 207 4.56 -1.11 -20.07
CA LEU A 207 5.60 -1.85 -20.76
C LEU A 207 4.97 -2.96 -21.60
N ARG A 208 5.31 -3.00 -22.89
CA ARG A 208 4.77 -4.01 -23.80
C ARG A 208 5.84 -4.55 -24.74
N THR A 209 5.62 -5.76 -25.21
CA THR A 209 6.34 -6.28 -26.37
C THR A 209 5.68 -5.80 -27.67
N PRO A 210 6.42 -5.69 -28.78
CA PRO A 210 5.88 -5.25 -30.07
C PRO A 210 4.65 -6.05 -30.54
N GLU A 211 4.58 -7.33 -30.17
CA GLU A 211 3.55 -8.29 -30.59
C GLU A 211 2.21 -8.14 -29.85
N GLN A 212 2.19 -7.45 -28.70
CA GLN A 212 0.96 -7.22 -27.94
C GLN A 212 0.07 -6.19 -28.64
N VAL A 213 -1.23 -6.51 -28.74
CA VAL A 213 -2.24 -5.63 -29.36
C VAL A 213 -2.47 -4.42 -28.46
N THR A 214 -2.36 -3.22 -29.03
CA THR A 214 -2.70 -1.98 -28.32
C THR A 214 -4.22 -1.89 -28.14
N PRO A 215 -4.74 -1.70 -26.92
CA PRO A 215 -6.15 -1.44 -26.70
C PRO A 215 -6.61 -0.18 -27.46
N GLU A 216 -7.86 -0.15 -27.92
CA GLU A 216 -8.47 1.04 -28.54
C GLU A 216 -8.77 2.19 -27.55
N ALA A 217 -8.19 2.18 -26.35
CA ALA A 217 -8.45 3.16 -25.30
C ALA A 217 -7.47 4.35 -25.38
N ASP A 218 -7.98 5.57 -25.16
CA ASP A 218 -7.24 6.83 -25.18
C ASP A 218 -5.86 6.78 -24.49
N SER A 219 -4.82 7.07 -25.28
CA SER A 219 -3.44 7.48 -24.93
C SER A 219 -2.81 7.02 -23.60
N ILE A 220 -2.77 5.71 -23.29
CA ILE A 220 -1.85 5.21 -22.25
C ILE A 220 -0.41 5.29 -22.80
N PRO A 221 0.53 6.00 -22.14
CA PRO A 221 1.95 5.96 -22.50
C PRO A 221 2.46 4.52 -22.44
N GLN A 222 3.14 4.07 -23.50
CA GLN A 222 3.47 2.65 -23.65
C GLN A 222 4.70 2.44 -24.52
N GLY A 223 5.35 1.28 -24.37
CA GLY A 223 6.46 0.86 -25.22
C GLY A 223 7.45 -0.04 -24.50
N THR A 224 8.67 -0.07 -25.00
CA THR A 224 9.81 -0.76 -24.36
C THR A 224 10.42 0.10 -23.25
N PHE A 225 11.39 -0.43 -22.50
CA PHE A 225 12.19 0.38 -21.57
C PHE A 225 12.94 1.52 -22.27
N GLU A 226 13.33 1.35 -23.53
CA GLU A 226 13.96 2.41 -24.32
C GLU A 226 12.95 3.54 -24.61
N ASP A 227 11.71 3.19 -24.98
CA ASP A 227 10.65 4.17 -25.22
C ASP A 227 10.23 4.87 -23.91
N LEU A 228 10.15 4.14 -22.80
CA LEU A 228 9.91 4.70 -21.46
C LEU A 228 10.98 5.72 -21.09
N ARG A 229 12.26 5.39 -21.30
CA ARG A 229 13.36 6.32 -21.04
C ARG A 229 13.21 7.60 -21.88
N ARG A 230 13.01 7.48 -23.20
CA ARG A 230 12.83 8.65 -24.08
C ARG A 230 11.61 9.47 -23.64
N TRP A 231 10.52 8.81 -23.31
CA TRP A 231 9.30 9.46 -22.82
C TRP A 231 9.53 10.24 -21.52
N ILE A 232 10.24 9.68 -20.53
CA ILE A 232 10.57 10.39 -19.29
C ILE A 232 11.50 11.59 -19.56
N GLU A 233 12.47 11.44 -20.47
CA GLU A 233 13.41 12.52 -20.83
C GLU A 233 12.70 13.70 -21.53
N GLU A 234 11.61 13.43 -22.24
CA GLU A 234 10.80 14.44 -22.96
C GLU A 234 9.63 15.00 -22.14
N ALA A 235 9.11 14.23 -21.17
CA ALA A 235 7.93 14.59 -20.40
C ALA A 235 8.23 15.65 -19.32
N ASP A 236 7.27 16.56 -19.10
CA ASP A 236 7.24 17.38 -17.88
C ASP A 236 6.83 16.52 -16.69
N CYS A 237 7.82 15.91 -16.04
CA CYS A 237 7.63 15.03 -14.90
C CYS A 237 6.92 15.73 -13.72
N SER A 238 6.93 17.07 -13.63
CA SER A 238 6.20 17.78 -12.55
C SER A 238 4.68 17.60 -12.63
N THR A 239 4.17 17.19 -13.80
CA THR A 239 2.74 16.90 -14.02
C THR A 239 2.33 15.49 -13.59
N LEU A 240 3.29 14.60 -13.32
CA LEU A 240 3.04 13.20 -12.95
C LEU A 240 2.66 13.05 -11.47
N VAL A 241 1.78 13.91 -10.97
CA VAL A 241 1.31 13.85 -9.58
C VAL A 241 0.05 12.98 -9.47
N PRO A 242 -0.09 12.14 -8.44
CA PRO A 242 -1.32 11.39 -8.24
C PRO A 242 -2.52 12.31 -8.04
N ASN A 243 -3.63 11.97 -8.67
CA ASN A 243 -4.88 12.71 -8.53
C ASN A 243 -5.90 11.91 -7.71
N PHE A 244 -6.01 12.28 -6.43
CA PHE A 244 -7.01 11.75 -5.51
C PHE A 244 -8.23 12.65 -5.35
N ALA A 245 -8.38 13.65 -6.22
CA ALA A 245 -9.48 14.61 -6.17
C ALA A 245 -10.76 14.09 -6.83
N ASN A 246 -10.97 12.78 -6.93
CA ASN A 246 -12.27 12.22 -7.31
C ASN A 246 -12.78 11.31 -6.19
N PRO A 247 -14.12 11.19 -6.02
CA PRO A 247 -14.70 10.39 -4.94
C PRO A 247 -14.23 8.93 -4.86
N GLU A 248 -14.00 8.28 -6.02
CA GLU A 248 -13.54 6.89 -6.05
C GLU A 248 -12.10 6.78 -5.51
N ALA A 249 -11.22 7.69 -5.92
CA ALA A 249 -9.84 7.77 -5.45
C ALA A 249 -9.75 8.09 -3.94
N LEU A 250 -10.64 8.94 -3.42
CA LEU A 250 -10.75 9.20 -1.99
C LEU A 250 -11.14 7.94 -1.21
N LEU A 251 -12.19 7.24 -1.65
CA LEU A 251 -12.67 6.04 -0.99
C LEU A 251 -11.62 4.92 -0.91
N VAL A 252 -10.69 4.86 -1.86
CA VAL A 252 -9.61 3.86 -1.86
C VAL A 252 -8.40 4.30 -1.04
N ALA A 253 -8.18 5.60 -0.87
CA ALA A 253 -7.08 6.16 -0.08
C ALA A 253 -7.34 6.13 1.44
N LEU A 254 -8.60 6.31 1.88
CA LEU A 254 -8.92 6.34 3.32
C LEU A 254 -8.57 5.04 4.10
N PRO A 255 -8.80 3.82 3.55
CA PRO A 255 -8.32 2.60 4.19
C PRO A 255 -6.80 2.49 4.30
N ALA A 256 -6.05 3.13 3.38
CA ALA A 256 -4.60 3.01 3.35
C ALA A 256 -3.92 3.70 4.54
N SER A 257 -4.47 4.82 5.02
CA SER A 257 -4.00 5.47 6.25
C SER A 257 -4.08 4.52 7.46
N LEU A 258 -5.16 3.74 7.57
CA LEU A 258 -5.30 2.72 8.61
C LEU A 258 -4.27 1.61 8.47
N ALA A 259 -4.05 1.12 7.25
CA ALA A 259 -3.08 0.07 6.95
C ALA A 259 -1.64 0.47 7.34
N VAL A 260 -1.21 1.69 6.99
CA VAL A 260 0.14 2.15 7.35
C VAL A 260 0.28 2.34 8.86
N LEU A 261 -0.71 2.93 9.53
CA LEU A 261 -0.70 3.08 10.99
C LEU A 261 -0.73 1.71 11.69
N HIS A 262 -1.51 0.74 11.20
CA HIS A 262 -1.49 -0.64 11.70
C HIS A 262 -0.11 -1.28 11.57
N SER A 263 0.54 -1.13 10.41
CA SER A 263 1.92 -1.58 10.24
C SER A 263 2.89 -0.96 11.25
N LEU A 264 2.72 0.33 11.59
CA LEU A 264 3.52 0.99 12.63
C LEU A 264 3.24 0.43 14.02
N THR A 265 1.98 0.11 14.35
CA THR A 265 1.66 -0.50 15.65
C THR A 265 2.23 -1.91 15.80
N LEU A 266 2.32 -2.67 14.71
CA LEU A 266 2.93 -4.01 14.74
C LEU A 266 4.45 -3.98 14.86
N ARG A 267 5.12 -3.02 14.22
CA ARG A 267 6.59 -3.00 14.10
C ARG A 267 7.30 -2.15 15.14
N THR A 268 6.58 -1.26 15.81
CA THR A 268 7.16 -0.39 16.84
C THR A 268 7.00 -1.02 18.22
N PRO A 269 8.09 -1.30 18.96
CA PRO A 269 8.00 -1.75 20.35
C PRO A 269 7.16 -0.80 21.21
N ALA A 270 6.25 -1.32 22.03
CA ALA A 270 5.32 -0.51 22.82
C ALA A 270 6.01 0.57 23.69
N ALA A 271 7.22 0.29 24.19
CA ALA A 271 8.00 1.25 24.98
C ALA A 271 8.41 2.52 24.22
N GLN A 272 8.43 2.48 22.88
CA GLN A 272 8.76 3.63 22.03
C GLN A 272 7.55 4.51 21.71
N TRP A 273 6.32 4.03 21.95
CA TRP A 273 5.11 4.75 21.51
C TRP A 273 4.89 6.08 22.22
N THR A 274 5.40 6.20 23.45
CA THR A 274 5.30 7.39 24.30
C THR A 274 6.61 8.19 24.33
N VAL A 275 7.55 7.92 23.42
CA VAL A 275 8.79 8.69 23.31
C VAL A 275 8.61 9.78 22.26
N ARG A 276 8.67 11.04 22.71
CA ARG A 276 8.68 12.19 21.80
C ARG A 276 10.05 12.30 21.11
N PRO A 277 10.10 12.50 19.79
CA PRO A 277 11.36 12.54 19.06
C PRO A 277 12.12 13.88 19.26
N ALA A 278 11.45 14.95 19.66
CA ALA A 278 12.02 16.21 20.16
C ALA A 278 11.01 16.96 21.04
N PRO A 279 11.45 17.97 21.84
CA PRO A 279 10.53 18.83 22.57
C PRO A 279 9.54 19.54 21.64
N GLY A 280 8.24 19.47 21.96
CA GLY A 280 7.16 20.08 21.18
C GLY A 280 6.65 19.23 20.01
N GLU A 281 7.25 18.07 19.75
CA GLU A 281 6.73 17.10 18.76
C GLU A 281 5.96 15.97 19.44
N TRP A 282 5.06 15.33 18.71
CA TRP A 282 4.21 14.25 19.21
C TRP A 282 4.88 12.88 19.12
N ALA A 283 4.71 12.09 20.17
CA ALA A 283 4.98 10.65 20.15
C ALA A 283 3.90 9.89 19.34
N LEU A 284 4.16 8.63 18.99
CA LEU A 284 3.18 7.82 18.24
C LEU A 284 1.82 7.71 18.96
N THR A 285 1.81 7.50 20.28
CA THR A 285 0.59 7.48 21.10
C THR A 285 -0.23 8.76 20.92
N GLU A 286 0.43 9.93 20.93
CA GLU A 286 -0.26 11.21 20.81
C GLU A 286 -0.87 11.41 19.42
N ILE A 287 -0.17 10.98 18.37
CA ILE A 287 -0.68 10.99 16.99
C ILE A 287 -1.93 10.10 16.88
N LEU A 288 -1.90 8.90 17.45
CA LEU A 288 -3.02 7.96 17.42
C LEU A 288 -4.23 8.49 18.21
N CYS A 289 -4.02 9.09 19.39
CA CYS A 289 -5.06 9.75 20.17
C CYS A 289 -5.67 10.94 19.42
N HIS A 290 -4.85 11.73 18.74
CA HIS A 290 -5.31 12.86 17.93
C HIS A 290 -6.21 12.40 16.79
N LEU A 291 -5.75 11.41 16.01
CA LEU A 291 -6.54 10.84 14.91
C LEU A 291 -7.88 10.28 15.41
N ARG A 292 -7.87 9.55 16.54
CA ARG A 292 -9.10 9.05 17.19
C ARG A 292 -10.09 10.17 17.49
N ASP A 293 -9.66 11.22 18.18
CA ASP A 293 -10.55 12.28 18.64
C ASP A 293 -11.03 13.15 17.48
N VAL A 294 -10.15 13.47 16.52
CA VAL A 294 -10.54 14.17 15.27
C VAL A 294 -11.56 13.35 14.49
N GLU A 295 -11.38 12.04 14.36
CA GLU A 295 -12.33 11.21 13.61
C GLU A 295 -13.71 11.19 14.27
N ARG A 296 -13.76 11.01 15.59
CA ARG A 296 -15.00 10.83 16.37
C ARG A 296 -15.74 12.13 16.63
N GLU A 297 -15.02 13.21 16.92
CA GLU A 297 -15.60 14.48 17.36
C GLU A 297 -15.67 15.52 16.24
N VAL A 298 -14.91 15.33 15.15
CA VAL A 298 -14.82 16.30 14.06
C VAL A 298 -15.29 15.69 12.73
N ASN A 299 -14.58 14.71 12.17
CA ASN A 299 -14.88 14.22 10.82
C ASN A 299 -16.25 13.54 10.75
N LEU A 300 -16.50 12.51 11.56
CA LEU A 300 -17.75 11.76 11.50
C LEU A 300 -18.99 12.64 11.75
N PRO A 301 -19.03 13.51 12.78
CA PRO A 301 -20.15 14.44 12.98
C PRO A 301 -20.33 15.43 11.82
N ARG A 302 -19.26 15.90 11.20
CA ARG A 302 -19.31 16.81 10.03
C ARG A 302 -20.01 16.16 8.84
N PHE A 303 -19.63 14.93 8.50
CA PHE A 303 -20.26 14.19 7.40
C PHE A 303 -21.72 13.88 7.71
N GLN A 304 -22.04 13.47 8.94
CA GLN A 304 -23.43 13.24 9.36
C GLN A 304 -24.28 14.51 9.25
N ALA A 305 -23.78 15.67 9.70
CA ALA A 305 -24.48 16.94 9.59
C ALA A 305 -24.71 17.36 8.13
N ALA A 306 -23.69 17.28 7.29
CA ALA A 306 -23.78 17.65 5.87
C ALA A 306 -24.70 16.73 5.03
N LEU A 307 -24.89 15.48 5.47
CA LEU A 307 -25.84 14.56 4.85
C LEU A 307 -27.27 14.76 5.36
N LYS A 308 -27.43 15.16 6.63
CA LYS A 308 -28.73 15.41 7.23
C LYS A 308 -29.35 16.73 6.77
N ASP A 309 -28.58 17.81 6.84
CA ASP A 309 -29.07 19.16 6.58
C ASP A 309 -28.57 19.65 5.21
N GLU A 310 -29.41 20.41 4.51
CA GLU A 310 -28.99 21.09 3.28
C GLU A 310 -28.15 22.32 3.63
N ASN A 311 -26.98 22.49 2.99
CA ASN A 311 -26.08 23.61 3.24
C ASN A 311 -25.68 23.77 4.72
N ALA A 312 -25.38 22.63 5.36
CA ALA A 312 -25.01 22.53 6.76
C ALA A 312 -23.91 23.53 7.14
N PHE A 313 -24.01 24.10 8.33
CA PHE A 313 -22.96 24.96 8.88
C PHE A 313 -21.98 24.12 9.68
N ILE A 314 -20.69 24.21 9.33
CA ILE A 314 -19.61 23.47 9.97
C ILE A 314 -18.60 24.43 10.58
N ALA A 315 -18.42 24.31 11.89
CA ALA A 315 -17.38 25.02 12.63
C ALA A 315 -16.01 24.36 12.42
N GLY A 316 -15.00 25.20 12.19
CA GLY A 316 -13.60 24.85 12.28
C GLY A 316 -13.25 24.56 13.74
N GLN A 317 -12.34 23.62 13.94
CA GLN A 317 -11.86 23.24 15.27
C GLN A 317 -10.34 23.25 15.23
N ASP A 318 -9.74 23.90 16.21
CA ASP A 318 -8.31 23.81 16.47
C ASP A 318 -8.07 22.61 17.40
N THR A 319 -7.59 21.51 16.82
CA THR A 319 -7.49 20.22 17.50
C THR A 319 -6.09 19.91 18.00
N ASP A 320 -5.06 20.62 17.54
CA ASP A 320 -3.68 20.40 17.94
C ASP A 320 -3.44 20.60 19.46
N PRO A 321 -4.05 21.59 20.13
CA PRO A 321 -3.94 21.75 21.57
C PRO A 321 -4.50 20.59 22.39
N TRP A 322 -5.33 19.71 21.80
CA TRP A 322 -5.92 18.58 22.52
C TRP A 322 -4.88 17.59 23.02
N ALA A 323 -3.72 17.48 22.36
CA ALA A 323 -2.65 16.59 22.79
C ALA A 323 -2.20 16.87 24.23
N GLU A 324 -1.94 18.14 24.55
CA GLU A 324 -1.55 18.56 25.89
C GLU A 324 -2.78 18.70 26.81
N GLN A 325 -3.89 19.26 26.32
CA GLN A 325 -5.10 19.49 27.14
C GLN A 325 -5.75 18.20 27.65
N ARG A 326 -5.64 17.11 26.89
CA ARG A 326 -6.22 15.80 27.19
C ARG A 326 -5.16 14.77 27.60
N ASP A 327 -3.92 15.21 27.82
CA ASP A 327 -2.80 14.39 28.28
C ASP A 327 -2.59 13.11 27.45
N TYR A 328 -2.55 13.24 26.11
CA TYR A 328 -2.50 12.09 25.20
C TYR A 328 -1.29 11.20 25.45
N ILE A 329 -0.15 11.76 25.87
CA ILE A 329 1.09 11.01 26.07
C ILE A 329 0.97 9.88 27.10
N HIS A 330 0.04 10.00 28.05
CA HIS A 330 -0.22 9.01 29.10
C HIS A 330 -1.44 8.11 28.81
N GLN A 331 -2.08 8.23 27.64
CA GLN A 331 -3.18 7.37 27.24
C GLN A 331 -2.71 6.05 26.62
N ASP A 332 -3.63 5.09 26.49
CA ASP A 332 -3.39 3.84 25.78
C ASP A 332 -3.45 4.07 24.26
N GLY A 333 -2.27 4.11 23.63
CA GLY A 333 -2.15 4.32 22.19
C GLY A 333 -2.75 3.20 21.34
N LEU A 334 -2.72 1.94 21.83
CA LEU A 334 -3.27 0.81 21.08
C LEU A 334 -4.79 0.87 21.07
N GLN A 335 -5.39 1.13 22.24
CA GLN A 335 -6.84 1.38 22.32
C GLN A 335 -7.22 2.61 21.48
N ALA A 336 -6.39 3.66 21.48
CA ALA A 336 -6.66 4.83 20.66
C ALA A 336 -6.68 4.52 19.15
N PHE A 337 -5.72 3.72 18.67
CA PHE A 337 -5.71 3.23 17.29
C PHE A 337 -6.95 2.39 16.96
N GLN A 338 -7.35 1.47 17.85
CA GLN A 338 -8.54 0.63 17.65
C GLN A 338 -9.82 1.47 17.56
N ASP A 339 -9.97 2.46 18.44
CA ASP A 339 -11.11 3.39 18.43
C ASP A 339 -11.12 4.26 17.17
N TYR A 340 -9.94 4.73 16.73
CA TYR A 340 -9.80 5.46 15.46
C TYR A 340 -10.21 4.59 14.28
N ALA A 341 -9.69 3.36 14.20
CA ALA A 341 -10.00 2.42 13.13
C ALA A 341 -11.50 2.11 13.05
N ALA A 342 -12.15 1.86 14.19
CA ALA A 342 -13.60 1.64 14.25
C ALA A 342 -14.39 2.86 13.74
N ALA A 343 -14.05 4.08 14.18
CA ALA A 343 -14.71 5.30 13.74
C ALA A 343 -14.49 5.57 12.24
N ARG A 344 -13.27 5.36 11.75
CA ARG A 344 -12.94 5.54 10.33
C ARG A 344 -13.64 4.52 9.44
N LEU A 345 -13.73 3.26 9.84
CA LEU A 345 -14.48 2.25 9.09
C LEU A 345 -15.98 2.57 9.05
N GLN A 346 -16.54 3.13 10.13
CA GLN A 346 -17.91 3.65 10.13
C GLN A 346 -18.07 4.78 9.11
N LEU A 347 -17.14 5.74 9.07
CA LEU A 347 -17.18 6.84 8.11
C LEU A 347 -17.03 6.34 6.66
N ILE A 348 -16.08 5.44 6.38
CA ILE A 348 -15.90 4.83 5.06
C ILE A 348 -17.18 4.11 4.64
N SER A 349 -17.83 3.37 5.54
CA SER A 349 -19.11 2.71 5.26
C SER A 349 -20.20 3.73 4.90
N LEU A 350 -20.24 4.88 5.57
CA LEU A 350 -21.18 5.96 5.25
C LEU A 350 -20.89 6.54 3.85
N LEU A 351 -19.63 6.88 3.56
CA LEU A 351 -19.22 7.46 2.28
C LEU A 351 -19.49 6.53 1.09
N LYS A 352 -19.35 5.21 1.26
CA LYS A 352 -19.69 4.20 0.24
C LYS A 352 -21.17 4.16 -0.14
N THR A 353 -22.07 4.72 0.70
CA THR A 353 -23.51 4.79 0.39
C THR A 353 -23.91 6.01 -0.43
N LEU A 354 -22.99 6.96 -0.64
CA LEU A 354 -23.30 8.21 -1.31
C LEU A 354 -23.47 8.01 -2.82
N ARG A 355 -24.55 8.57 -3.36
CA ARG A 355 -24.71 8.73 -4.81
C ARG A 355 -23.75 9.79 -5.34
N PRO A 356 -23.34 9.72 -6.61
CA PRO A 356 -22.41 10.69 -7.20
C PRO A 356 -22.78 12.16 -6.93
N GLU A 357 -24.06 12.52 -7.05
CA GLU A 357 -24.53 13.90 -6.87
C GLU A 357 -24.47 14.37 -5.41
N GLN A 358 -24.39 13.44 -4.46
CA GLN A 358 -24.29 13.79 -3.04
C GLN A 358 -22.89 14.30 -2.67
N TRP A 359 -21.86 13.97 -3.43
CA TRP A 359 -20.50 14.47 -3.20
C TRP A 359 -20.40 16.00 -3.38
N ASP A 360 -21.25 16.57 -4.26
CA ASP A 360 -21.29 18.00 -4.53
C ASP A 360 -22.20 18.80 -3.57
N ARG A 361 -22.79 18.14 -2.56
CA ARG A 361 -23.65 18.81 -1.56
C ARG A 361 -22.87 19.94 -0.90
N LYS A 362 -23.48 21.13 -0.90
CA LYS A 362 -22.87 22.34 -0.35
C LYS A 362 -22.84 22.30 1.16
N VAL A 363 -21.77 22.89 1.70
CA VAL A 363 -21.52 23.08 3.13
C VAL A 363 -20.96 24.49 3.33
N ARG A 364 -21.29 25.13 4.45
CA ARG A 364 -20.67 26.39 4.88
C ARG A 364 -19.66 26.10 5.97
N HIS A 365 -18.38 26.20 5.66
CA HIS A 365 -17.29 26.02 6.61
C HIS A 365 -16.76 27.37 7.10
N THR A 366 -16.54 27.52 8.40
CA THR A 366 -16.02 28.79 8.96
C THR A 366 -14.62 29.17 8.46
N ILE A 367 -13.77 28.18 8.14
CA ILE A 367 -12.38 28.42 7.67
C ILE A 367 -12.31 28.46 6.13
N PHE A 368 -13.02 27.56 5.44
CA PHE A 368 -12.89 27.37 3.99
C PHE A 368 -13.99 28.09 3.20
N GLY A 369 -14.96 28.70 3.89
CA GLY A 369 -16.12 29.31 3.25
C GLY A 369 -17.09 28.27 2.66
N PRO A 370 -17.81 28.60 1.58
CA PRO A 370 -18.64 27.65 0.85
C PRO A 370 -17.79 26.53 0.26
N THR A 371 -18.11 25.29 0.61
CA THR A 371 -17.39 24.08 0.19
C THR A 371 -18.38 22.95 -0.13
N THR A 372 -17.89 21.75 -0.39
CA THR A 372 -18.66 20.55 -0.72
C THR A 372 -18.31 19.37 0.20
N LEU A 373 -19.15 18.34 0.22
CA LEU A 373 -18.81 17.07 0.88
C LEU A 373 -17.52 16.45 0.32
N HIS A 374 -17.31 16.60 -0.99
CA HIS A 374 -16.10 16.17 -1.67
C HIS A 374 -14.84 16.86 -1.13
N GLU A 375 -14.82 18.19 -1.10
CA GLU A 375 -13.69 18.95 -0.58
C GLU A 375 -13.43 18.67 0.90
N LEU A 376 -14.47 18.47 1.72
CA LEU A 376 -14.32 18.04 3.11
C LEU A 376 -13.60 16.68 3.23
N ALA A 377 -13.92 15.74 2.35
CA ALA A 377 -13.24 14.44 2.31
C ALA A 377 -11.79 14.56 1.83
N SER A 378 -11.50 15.47 0.90
CA SER A 378 -10.14 15.80 0.50
C SER A 378 -9.32 16.39 1.66
N PHE A 379 -9.88 17.35 2.41
CA PHE A 379 -9.20 17.91 3.58
C PHE A 379 -8.94 16.87 4.67
N MET A 380 -9.87 15.93 4.88
CA MET A 380 -9.68 14.81 5.80
C MET A 380 -8.52 13.90 5.33
N LEU A 381 -8.45 13.58 4.04
CA LEU A 381 -7.37 12.76 3.51
C LEU A 381 -6.00 13.46 3.63
N GLU A 382 -5.94 14.77 3.36
CA GLU A 382 -4.72 15.58 3.55
C GLU A 382 -4.28 15.60 5.03
N HIS A 383 -5.23 15.69 5.96
CA HIS A 383 -4.98 15.61 7.39
C HIS A 383 -4.38 14.26 7.79
N ASP A 384 -4.96 13.14 7.33
CA ASP A 384 -4.41 11.81 7.57
C ASP A 384 -2.99 11.68 7.03
N GLN A 385 -2.76 12.10 5.77
CA GLN A 385 -1.44 12.03 5.13
C GLN A 385 -0.39 12.80 5.93
N SER A 386 -0.76 13.97 6.46
CA SER A 386 0.12 14.74 7.34
C SER A 386 0.52 13.95 8.59
N HIS A 387 -0.44 13.33 9.28
CA HIS A 387 -0.17 12.58 10.52
C HIS A 387 0.48 11.21 10.28
N VAL A 388 0.21 10.54 9.16
CA VAL A 388 0.95 9.33 8.76
C VAL A 388 2.42 9.68 8.53
N ARG A 389 2.71 10.78 7.82
CA ARG A 389 4.10 11.26 7.66
C ARG A 389 4.73 11.63 8.99
N GLN A 390 3.99 12.30 9.87
CA GLN A 390 4.46 12.61 11.22
C GLN A 390 4.81 11.33 11.98
N ALA A 391 3.95 10.31 11.95
CA ALA A 391 4.19 9.02 12.62
C ALA A 391 5.43 8.31 12.07
N LEU A 392 5.58 8.25 10.74
CA LEU A 392 6.76 7.67 10.08
C LEU A 392 8.05 8.42 10.49
N ALA A 393 8.01 9.76 10.49
CA ALA A 393 9.15 10.58 10.89
C ALA A 393 9.48 10.44 12.38
N THR A 394 8.47 10.34 13.25
CA THR A 394 8.63 10.07 14.67
C THR A 394 9.37 8.76 14.88
N ILE A 395 8.88 7.66 14.31
CA ILE A 395 9.49 6.33 14.50
C ILE A 395 10.90 6.25 13.91
N LYS A 396 11.17 6.88 12.76
CA LYS A 396 12.50 6.90 12.15
C LYS A 396 13.57 7.58 13.01
N ARG A 397 13.17 8.42 13.97
CA ARG A 397 14.06 9.22 14.83
C ARG A 397 14.25 8.66 16.23
N LEU A 398 13.53 7.60 16.59
CA LEU A 398 13.71 6.85 17.84
C LEU A 398 14.82 5.80 17.66
#